data_AF-A0A2D4M1F6-F1
#
_entry.id   AF-A0A2D4M1F6-F1
#
_cell.length_a   1.000
_cell.length_b   1.000
_cell.length_c   1.000
_cell.angle_alpha   90.00
_cell.angle_beta   90.00
_cell.angle_gamma   90.00
#
_symmetry.space_group_name_H-M   'P 1'
#
loop_
_entity.id
_entity.type
_entity.pdbx_description
1 polymer ?
#
loop_
_entity_poly.entity_id
_entity_poly.type
_entity_poly.pdbx_seq_one_letter_code
_entity_poly.pdbx_strand_id
1 'polypeptide(L)'
;GGKESRSIILSTVVAVAAAKTGCPVRCMLDRDEDMLISGGRHPFWAQHKVGFKKNGRITSLDASYYSNGGNSVDLSHGVMDRAVLHMDNSYNIPNIRGIGVVCKTNLASNTAFRGFGGPQGMMVAECWISDIALKCGLPAEEVRKINMYSEGDLTHFNQKLEDFTLKRCWEECLTKSKYHSRRTNIEKFNQQNRWKKRGIAITPTKFGISFTVPFLNPAIDIGQIEGAFVQGIGLFTMEELRYSPEGNLYTRGPGMYKIPAFGDIPSEFHVSLLRDCPNSKAIYSSKAVGEPPLFLAASVFYAIKDAILSAREESGLKGTFRLDSPATPERIRNACVDSFTKLCPPAEPGTFKPWSVIV
;
A
#
# COMPACT_ATOMS: atom_id res chain seq x y z
N GLY A 1 16.14 -0.34 3.67
CA GLY A 1 15.26 -1.52 3.61
C GLY A 1 15.69 -2.56 4.64
N GLY A 2 15.35 -3.84 4.46
CA GLY A 2 15.58 -4.88 5.48
C GLY A 2 17.04 -5.15 5.91
N LYS A 3 18.03 -4.59 5.20
CA LYS A 3 19.46 -4.66 5.56
C LYS A 3 20.04 -3.34 6.09
N GLU A 4 19.19 -2.35 6.35
CA GLU A 4 19.58 -1.00 6.81
C GLU A 4 20.04 -0.99 8.27
N SER A 5 19.27 -1.62 9.17
CA SER A 5 19.65 -1.78 10.59
C SER A 5 19.77 -3.24 11.02
N ARG A 6 18.98 -4.14 10.43
CA ARG A 6 18.77 -5.51 10.94
C ARG A 6 19.95 -6.45 10.73
N SER A 7 20.78 -6.15 9.74
CA SER A 7 22.03 -6.85 9.46
C SER A 7 23.06 -6.71 10.60
N ILE A 8 22.95 -5.65 11.41
CA ILE A 8 23.89 -5.34 12.51
C ILE A 8 23.86 -6.42 13.59
N ILE A 9 22.70 -7.03 13.86
CA ILE A 9 22.56 -8.09 14.87
C ILE A 9 23.44 -9.27 14.47
N LEU A 10 23.35 -9.72 13.20
CA LEU A 10 24.14 -10.83 12.70
C LEU A 10 25.62 -10.49 12.60
N SER A 11 25.95 -9.31 12.04
CA SER A 11 27.36 -8.91 11.86
C SER A 11 28.09 -8.74 13.20
N THR A 12 27.42 -8.26 14.24
CA THR A 12 28.00 -8.10 15.59
C THR A 12 28.31 -9.46 16.22
N VAL A 13 27.38 -10.42 16.13
CA VAL A 13 27.61 -11.79 16.65
C VAL A 13 28.80 -12.45 15.93
N VAL A 14 28.86 -12.31 14.61
CA VAL A 14 29.97 -12.85 13.80
C VAL A 14 31.30 -12.16 14.16
N ALA A 15 31.30 -10.84 14.37
CA ALA A 15 32.49 -10.10 14.77
C ALA A 15 33.02 -10.56 16.14
N VAL A 16 32.15 -10.80 17.11
CA VAL A 16 32.53 -11.33 18.43
C VAL A 16 33.11 -12.74 18.31
N ALA A 17 32.50 -13.61 17.51
CA ALA A 17 33.01 -14.97 17.28
C ALA A 17 34.41 -14.96 16.62
N ALA A 18 34.60 -14.10 15.61
CA ALA A 18 35.90 -13.93 14.96
C ALA A 18 36.97 -13.42 15.94
N ALA A 19 36.63 -12.40 16.75
CA ALA A 19 37.53 -11.87 17.77
C ALA A 19 37.90 -12.91 18.84
N LYS A 20 36.94 -13.75 19.25
CA LYS A 20 37.15 -14.77 20.28
C LYS A 20 38.00 -15.94 19.80
N THR A 21 37.84 -16.34 18.53
CA THR A 21 38.54 -17.49 17.94
C THR A 21 39.89 -17.12 17.31
N GLY A 22 40.09 -15.84 16.98
CA GLY A 22 41.25 -15.40 16.20
C GLY A 22 41.24 -15.91 14.75
N CYS A 23 40.09 -16.33 14.25
CA CYS A 23 39.94 -16.93 12.92
C CYS A 23 38.86 -16.19 12.09
N PRO A 24 38.91 -16.25 10.75
CA PRO A 24 37.81 -15.79 9.91
C PRO A 24 36.53 -16.58 10.19
N VAL A 25 35.43 -15.88 10.50
CA VAL A 25 34.10 -16.48 10.73
C VAL A 25 33.14 -15.96 9.66
N ARG A 26 32.29 -16.85 9.15
CA ARG A 26 31.18 -16.52 8.24
C ARG A 26 29.86 -17.03 8.80
N CYS A 27 28.77 -16.32 8.56
CA CYS A 27 27.42 -16.78 8.84
C CYS A 27 26.49 -16.26 7.75
N MET A 28 25.65 -17.16 7.24
CA MET A 28 24.60 -16.87 6.27
C MET A 28 23.33 -17.53 6.80
N LEU A 29 22.27 -16.75 6.97
CA LEU A 29 21.00 -17.27 7.44
C LEU A 29 20.30 -18.07 6.33
N ASP A 30 19.67 -19.15 6.72
CA ASP A 30 18.68 -19.81 5.89
C ASP A 30 17.41 -18.94 5.77
N ARG A 31 16.55 -19.24 4.78
CA ARG A 31 15.42 -18.36 4.45
C ARG A 31 14.41 -18.26 5.60
N ASP A 32 14.14 -19.36 6.28
CA ASP A 32 13.24 -19.42 7.42
C ASP A 32 13.78 -18.63 8.62
N GLU A 33 15.09 -18.74 8.89
CA GLU A 33 15.80 -17.95 9.90
C GLU A 33 15.75 -16.45 9.57
N ASP A 34 16.07 -16.07 8.33
CA ASP A 34 16.03 -14.68 7.86
C ASP A 34 14.63 -14.07 8.03
N MET A 35 13.58 -14.78 7.61
CA MET A 35 12.19 -14.31 7.75
C MET A 35 11.72 -14.20 9.21
N LEU A 36 12.25 -15.04 10.10
CA LEU A 36 11.91 -15.01 11.52
C LEU A 36 12.64 -13.88 12.26
N ILE A 37 13.92 -13.64 11.95
CA ILE A 37 14.82 -12.78 12.73
C ILE A 37 14.81 -11.34 12.24
N SER A 38 14.85 -11.14 10.91
CA SER A 38 15.16 -9.82 10.34
C SER A 38 14.03 -8.80 10.50
N GLY A 39 12.79 -9.25 10.70
CA GLY A 39 11.62 -8.37 10.75
C GLY A 39 11.21 -7.87 9.36
N GLY A 40 10.08 -7.17 9.28
CA GLY A 40 9.48 -6.77 8.01
C GLY A 40 8.97 -5.34 7.97
N ARG A 41 8.07 -5.09 7.03
CA ARG A 41 7.26 -3.87 6.99
C ARG A 41 6.30 -3.86 8.19
N HIS A 42 6.16 -2.74 8.87
CA HIS A 42 5.16 -2.55 9.92
C HIS A 42 3.73 -2.80 9.42
N PRO A 43 2.97 -3.71 10.05
CA PRO A 43 1.52 -3.72 9.98
C PRO A 43 0.95 -2.42 10.53
N PHE A 44 -0.11 -1.92 9.90
CA PHE A 44 -0.78 -0.70 10.30
C PHE A 44 -2.27 -0.98 10.54
N TRP A 45 -2.77 -0.40 11.63
CA TRP A 45 -4.19 -0.21 11.86
C TRP A 45 -4.47 1.29 11.91
N ALA A 46 -5.56 1.72 11.28
CA ALA A 46 -5.92 3.13 11.25
C ALA A 46 -7.40 3.33 11.55
N GLN A 47 -7.68 4.38 12.30
CA GLN A 47 -9.03 4.91 12.50
C GLN A 47 -9.10 6.27 11.85
N HIS A 48 -10.20 6.55 11.16
CA HIS A 48 -10.37 7.85 10.51
C HIS A 48 -11.83 8.32 10.58
N LYS A 49 -11.98 9.64 10.60
CA LYS A 49 -13.25 10.35 10.47
C LYS A 49 -13.05 11.44 9.43
N VAL A 50 -13.78 11.35 8.33
CA VAL A 50 -13.68 12.30 7.22
C VAL A 50 -14.98 13.07 7.05
N GLY A 51 -14.87 14.40 6.99
CA GLY A 51 -15.96 15.32 6.67
C GLY A 51 -15.92 15.70 5.19
N PHE A 52 -17.05 15.63 4.50
CA PHE A 52 -17.15 15.91 3.07
C PHE A 52 -18.53 16.46 2.69
N LYS A 53 -18.58 17.18 1.57
CA LYS A 53 -19.82 17.71 0.97
C LYS A 53 -20.46 16.68 0.04
N LYS A 54 -21.74 16.87 -0.31
CA LYS A 54 -22.47 16.00 -1.25
C LYS A 54 -21.78 15.84 -2.61
N ASN A 55 -21.04 16.85 -3.06
CA ASN A 55 -20.28 16.82 -4.30
C ASN A 55 -18.94 16.08 -4.19
N GLY A 56 -18.63 15.43 -3.06
CA GLY A 56 -17.39 14.69 -2.83
C GLY A 56 -16.20 15.54 -2.36
N ARG A 57 -16.35 16.87 -2.24
CA ARG A 57 -15.26 17.74 -1.76
C ARG A 57 -15.02 17.52 -0.26
N ILE A 58 -13.79 17.21 0.11
CA ILE A 58 -13.36 16.98 1.49
C ILE A 58 -13.27 18.33 2.22
N THR A 59 -13.72 18.36 3.47
CA THR A 59 -13.65 19.54 4.33
C THR A 59 -12.77 19.31 5.55
N SER A 60 -12.74 18.08 6.08
CA SER A 60 -11.94 17.75 7.24
C SER A 60 -11.52 16.28 7.30
N LEU A 61 -10.40 16.00 7.97
CA LEU A 61 -9.91 14.65 8.27
C LEU A 61 -9.34 14.61 9.69
N ASP A 62 -9.78 13.64 10.49
CA ASP A 62 -9.13 13.23 11.73
C ASP A 62 -8.75 11.76 11.59
N ALA A 63 -7.45 11.44 11.64
CA ALA A 63 -6.97 10.08 11.49
C ALA A 63 -5.90 9.73 12.53
N SER A 64 -6.00 8.53 13.09
CA SER A 64 -5.04 7.94 14.01
C SER A 64 -4.46 6.66 13.41
N TYR A 65 -3.14 6.57 13.36
CA TYR A 65 -2.36 5.48 12.81
C TYR A 65 -1.65 4.74 13.94
N TYR A 66 -1.72 3.42 13.92
CA TYR A 66 -1.08 2.54 14.90
C TYR A 66 -0.23 1.54 14.12
N SER A 67 1.08 1.53 14.38
CA SER A 67 1.99 0.57 13.75
C SER A 67 2.47 -0.46 14.75
N ASN A 68 2.55 -1.73 14.34
CA ASN A 68 3.18 -2.77 15.17
C ASN A 68 4.71 -2.69 14.99
N GLY A 69 5.41 -2.17 16.01
CA GLY A 69 6.87 -1.99 16.01
C GLY A 69 7.67 -3.25 16.35
N GLY A 70 7.01 -4.27 16.91
CA GLY A 70 7.68 -5.45 17.46
C GLY A 70 8.37 -5.17 18.81
N ASN A 71 9.41 -5.95 19.11
CA ASN A 71 10.05 -5.97 20.43
C ASN A 71 11.01 -4.82 20.72
N SER A 72 11.41 -4.05 19.70
CA SER A 72 12.30 -2.88 19.83
C SER A 72 11.90 -1.78 18.86
N VAL A 73 12.35 -0.55 19.13
CA VAL A 73 11.95 0.64 18.37
C VAL A 73 12.49 0.61 16.94
N ASP A 74 13.76 0.24 16.72
CA ASP A 74 14.42 0.27 15.40
C ASP A 74 14.12 1.59 14.66
N LEU A 75 13.67 1.54 13.41
CA LEU A 75 13.30 2.70 12.60
C LEU A 75 11.80 3.07 12.69
N SER A 76 11.08 2.53 13.68
CA SER A 76 9.60 2.62 13.75
C SER A 76 9.06 4.04 13.86
N HIS A 77 9.73 4.95 14.58
CA HIS A 77 9.29 6.35 14.66
C HIS A 77 9.39 7.06 13.31
N GLY A 78 10.51 6.92 12.60
CA GLY A 78 10.66 7.50 11.27
C GLY A 78 9.65 6.93 10.26
N VAL A 79 9.32 5.64 10.36
CA VAL A 79 8.27 5.00 9.55
C VAL A 79 6.90 5.63 9.85
N MET A 80 6.58 5.86 11.12
CA MET A 80 5.31 6.49 11.51
C MET A 80 5.24 7.95 11.08
N ASP A 81 6.31 8.73 11.28
CA ASP A 81 6.39 10.12 10.86
C ASP A 81 6.13 10.23 9.35
N ARG A 82 6.77 9.36 8.56
CA ARG A 82 6.57 9.35 7.11
C ARG A 82 5.15 8.91 6.73
N ALA A 83 4.54 7.97 7.44
CA ALA A 83 3.15 7.60 7.20
C ALA A 83 2.20 8.80 7.42
N VAL A 84 2.37 9.55 8.51
CA VAL A 84 1.57 10.75 8.82
C VAL A 84 1.86 11.87 7.83
N LEU A 85 3.11 12.07 7.40
CA LEU A 85 3.47 13.05 6.37
C LEU A 85 2.90 12.72 4.97
N HIS A 86 2.43 11.48 4.74
CA HIS A 86 1.80 11.06 3.49
C HIS A 86 0.31 10.71 3.66
N MET A 87 -0.31 11.05 4.80
CA MET A 87 -1.73 10.77 5.06
C MET A 87 -2.69 11.54 4.15
N ASP A 88 -2.19 12.62 3.52
CA ASP A 88 -2.90 13.42 2.53
C ASP A 88 -2.87 12.77 1.13
N ASN A 89 -1.91 11.87 0.88
CA ASN A 89 -1.50 11.42 -0.45
C ASN A 89 -1.36 12.62 -1.40
N SER A 90 -2.38 12.83 -2.24
CA SER A 90 -2.41 13.82 -3.31
C SER A 90 -3.54 14.83 -3.13
N TYR A 91 -4.22 14.82 -1.98
CA TYR A 91 -5.48 15.51 -1.75
C TYR A 91 -5.30 16.72 -0.83
N ASN A 92 -5.86 17.86 -1.23
CA ASN A 92 -5.89 19.08 -0.44
C ASN A 92 -7.03 18.98 0.60
N ILE A 93 -6.66 18.90 1.88
CA ILE A 93 -7.59 18.73 3.01
C ILE A 93 -7.48 19.97 3.92
N PRO A 94 -8.47 20.88 3.90
CA PRO A 94 -8.35 22.17 4.59
C PRO A 94 -8.19 22.09 6.11
N ASN A 95 -8.85 21.10 6.75
CA ASN A 95 -8.82 20.92 8.20
C ASN A 95 -8.37 19.48 8.49
N ILE A 96 -7.15 19.30 8.96
CA ILE A 96 -6.56 17.96 9.09
C ILE A 96 -5.87 17.78 10.43
N ARG A 97 -6.08 16.60 11.02
CA ARG A 97 -5.43 16.13 12.23
C ARG A 97 -4.96 14.69 12.01
N GLY A 98 -3.67 14.46 12.25
CA GLY A 98 -3.04 13.15 12.18
C GLY A 98 -2.35 12.81 13.50
N ILE A 99 -2.57 11.60 14.01
CA ILE A 99 -1.80 11.03 15.13
C ILE A 99 -1.15 9.74 14.67
N GLY A 100 0.11 9.54 15.06
CA GLY A 100 0.82 8.28 14.88
C GLY A 100 1.25 7.68 16.23
N VAL A 101 1.03 6.38 16.41
CA VAL A 101 1.43 5.62 17.61
C VAL A 101 2.19 4.37 17.19
N VAL A 102 3.39 4.18 17.74
CA VAL A 102 4.16 2.94 17.57
C VAL A 102 3.86 2.00 18.73
N CYS A 103 3.27 0.84 18.43
CA CYS A 103 2.90 -0.17 19.41
C CYS A 103 4.04 -1.18 19.61
N LYS A 104 4.57 -1.27 20.82
CA LYS A 104 5.50 -2.34 21.21
C LYS A 104 4.73 -3.65 21.35
N THR A 105 5.25 -4.73 20.79
CA THR A 105 4.68 -6.09 20.89
C THR A 105 5.78 -7.13 21.14
N ASN A 106 5.40 -8.39 21.32
CA ASN A 106 6.33 -9.51 21.52
C ASN A 106 6.76 -10.19 20.20
N LEU A 107 6.67 -9.49 19.07
CA LEU A 107 7.11 -9.98 17.77
C LEU A 107 8.52 -9.47 17.43
N ALA A 108 9.14 -10.04 16.39
CA ALA A 108 10.39 -9.50 15.85
C ALA A 108 10.22 -8.03 15.49
N SER A 109 11.21 -7.20 15.85
CA SER A 109 11.18 -5.77 15.55
C SER A 109 11.13 -5.51 14.05
N ASN A 110 10.10 -4.77 13.63
CA ASN A 110 9.91 -4.35 12.25
C ASN A 110 10.85 -3.18 11.91
N THR A 111 11.10 -2.97 10.62
CA THR A 111 12.12 -2.04 10.15
C THR A 111 11.72 -1.31 8.86
N ALA A 112 12.66 -0.57 8.29
CA ALA A 112 12.56 0.02 6.97
C ALA A 112 12.22 -1.01 5.90
N PHE A 113 11.13 -0.77 5.18
CA PHE A 113 10.82 -1.44 3.93
C PHE A 113 10.58 -0.37 2.86
N ARG A 114 10.86 -0.65 1.59
CA ARG A 114 10.65 0.28 0.46
C ARG A 114 9.32 1.05 0.59
N GLY A 115 9.39 2.38 0.61
CA GLY A 115 8.27 3.27 0.87
C GLY A 115 8.22 3.83 2.31
N PHE A 116 8.84 3.15 3.26
CA PHE A 116 9.11 3.60 4.63
C PHE A 116 7.88 4.21 5.34
N GLY A 117 6.75 3.49 5.38
CA GLY A 117 5.50 3.98 5.98
C GLY A 117 4.57 4.77 5.05
N GLY A 118 5.12 5.39 4.00
CA GLY A 118 4.35 6.11 2.98
C GLY A 118 3.22 5.27 2.34
N PRO A 119 3.47 4.02 1.90
CA PRO A 119 2.42 3.16 1.35
C PRO A 119 1.26 2.91 2.32
N GLN A 120 1.54 2.73 3.62
CA GLN A 120 0.51 2.54 4.63
C GLN A 120 -0.29 3.84 4.87
N GLY A 121 0.39 4.99 4.95
CA GLY A 121 -0.24 6.30 5.08
C GLY A 121 -1.20 6.61 3.92
N MET A 122 -0.72 6.44 2.69
CA MET A 122 -1.49 6.68 1.47
C MET A 122 -2.60 5.63 1.24
N MET A 123 -2.42 4.39 1.69
CA MET A 123 -3.45 3.36 1.57
C MET A 123 -4.70 3.74 2.37
N VAL A 124 -4.52 4.31 3.57
CA VAL A 124 -5.61 4.84 4.38
C VAL A 124 -6.27 6.03 3.66
N ALA A 125 -5.48 6.88 3.00
CA ALA A 125 -5.99 7.98 2.18
C ALA A 125 -6.93 7.50 1.07
N GLU A 126 -6.49 6.50 0.31
CA GLU A 126 -7.30 5.92 -0.75
C GLU A 126 -8.53 5.17 -0.23
N CYS A 127 -8.48 4.69 1.02
CA CYS A 127 -9.59 3.96 1.63
C CYS A 127 -10.77 4.89 1.87
N TRP A 128 -10.53 5.99 2.58
CA TRP A 128 -11.60 6.94 2.88
C TRP A 128 -12.07 7.70 1.64
N ILE A 129 -11.20 7.99 0.65
CA ILE A 129 -11.66 8.70 -0.55
C ILE A 129 -12.54 7.81 -1.44
N SER A 130 -12.24 6.51 -1.49
CA SER A 130 -13.09 5.54 -2.20
C SER A 130 -14.44 5.40 -1.51
N ASP A 131 -14.47 5.40 -0.18
CA ASP A 131 -15.72 5.33 0.58
C ASP A 131 -16.56 6.62 0.46
N ILE A 132 -15.92 7.80 0.33
CA ILE A 132 -16.61 9.06 0.00
C ILE A 132 -17.29 8.94 -1.37
N ALA A 133 -16.58 8.45 -2.39
CA ALA A 133 -17.14 8.29 -3.73
C ALA A 133 -18.40 7.42 -3.72
N LEU A 134 -18.36 6.29 -2.99
CA LEU A 134 -19.52 5.41 -2.83
C LEU A 134 -20.67 6.08 -2.08
N LYS A 135 -20.39 6.79 -0.98
CA LYS A 135 -21.43 7.49 -0.21
C LYS A 135 -22.08 8.63 -0.98
N CYS A 136 -21.33 9.30 -1.85
CA CYS A 136 -21.84 10.37 -2.71
C CYS A 136 -22.51 9.84 -4.00
N GLY A 137 -22.32 8.57 -4.36
CA GLY A 137 -22.76 8.02 -5.64
C GLY A 137 -22.04 8.65 -6.83
N LEU A 138 -20.78 9.05 -6.65
CA LEU A 138 -19.97 9.74 -7.66
C LEU A 138 -18.88 8.82 -8.21
N PRO A 139 -18.46 8.99 -9.48
CA PRO A 139 -17.30 8.30 -10.01
C PRO A 139 -16.05 8.60 -9.16
N ALA A 140 -15.33 7.55 -8.75
CA ALA A 140 -14.23 7.67 -7.81
C ALA A 140 -13.05 8.50 -8.35
N GLU A 141 -12.81 8.46 -9.65
CA GLU A 141 -11.84 9.29 -10.36
C GLU A 141 -12.19 10.79 -10.29
N GLU A 142 -13.48 11.14 -10.33
CA GLU A 142 -13.94 12.53 -10.22
C GLU A 142 -13.78 13.03 -8.78
N VAL A 143 -14.13 12.21 -7.79
CA VAL A 143 -13.92 12.54 -6.36
C VAL A 143 -12.43 12.72 -6.05
N ARG A 144 -11.56 11.89 -6.63
CA ARG A 144 -10.11 12.09 -6.53
C ARG A 144 -9.70 13.41 -7.17
N LYS A 145 -10.09 13.64 -8.42
CA LYS A 145 -9.72 14.82 -9.21
C LYS A 145 -10.11 16.13 -8.54
N ILE A 146 -11.35 16.25 -8.04
CA ILE A 146 -11.80 17.48 -7.39
C ILE A 146 -11.08 17.77 -6.08
N ASN A 147 -10.46 16.77 -5.44
CA ASN A 147 -9.73 16.95 -4.18
C ASN A 147 -8.22 17.05 -4.39
N MET A 148 -7.69 16.87 -5.60
CA MET A 148 -6.25 16.96 -5.84
C MET A 148 -5.70 18.35 -5.53
N TYR A 149 -4.47 18.39 -5.01
CA TYR A 149 -3.69 19.62 -4.93
C TYR A 149 -3.52 20.30 -6.29
N SER A 150 -3.27 21.61 -6.23
CA SER A 150 -2.84 22.43 -7.36
C SER A 150 -1.42 22.95 -7.14
N GLU A 151 -0.82 23.47 -8.20
CA GLU A 151 0.47 24.16 -8.13
C GLU A 151 0.42 25.28 -7.07
N GLY A 152 1.43 25.33 -6.21
CA GLY A 152 1.53 26.34 -5.16
C GLY A 152 0.73 26.07 -3.88
N ASP A 153 -0.11 25.02 -3.85
CA ASP A 153 -0.80 24.63 -2.62
C ASP A 153 0.19 24.22 -1.52
N LEU A 154 -0.24 24.36 -0.27
CA LEU A 154 0.50 23.92 0.91
C LEU A 154 0.04 22.52 1.33
N THR A 155 0.99 21.64 1.68
CA THR A 155 0.68 20.39 2.38
C THR A 155 0.18 20.65 3.79
N HIS A 156 -0.34 19.62 4.47
CA HIS A 156 -0.77 19.70 5.87
C HIS A 156 0.35 19.99 6.87
N PHE A 157 1.61 19.90 6.44
CA PHE A 157 2.80 20.28 7.19
C PHE A 157 3.44 21.56 6.61
N ASN A 158 2.65 22.37 5.89
CA ASN A 158 3.00 23.69 5.37
C ASN A 158 4.15 23.72 4.34
N GLN A 159 4.47 22.60 3.69
CA GLN A 159 5.40 22.62 2.57
C GLN A 159 4.66 23.04 1.29
N LYS A 160 5.19 24.05 0.60
CA LYS A 160 4.67 24.47 -0.70
C LYS A 160 4.99 23.44 -1.78
N LEU A 161 3.98 23.09 -2.57
CA LEU A 161 4.12 22.24 -3.75
C LEU A 161 4.53 23.08 -4.95
N GLU A 162 5.78 22.89 -5.38
CA GLU A 162 6.37 23.58 -6.53
C GLU A 162 6.67 22.55 -7.63
N ASP A 163 6.47 22.93 -8.89
CA ASP A 163 6.62 22.06 -10.06
C ASP A 163 5.76 20.79 -9.93
N PHE A 164 4.52 20.97 -9.46
CA PHE A 164 3.59 19.92 -9.11
C PHE A 164 2.89 19.33 -10.34
N THR A 165 3.53 18.32 -10.93
CA THR A 165 3.13 17.73 -12.21
C THR A 165 2.06 16.65 -12.15
N LEU A 166 1.46 16.41 -10.97
CA LEU A 166 0.50 15.32 -10.78
C LEU A 166 -0.68 15.36 -11.75
N LYS A 167 -1.24 16.55 -12.02
CA LYS A 167 -2.37 16.70 -12.95
C LYS A 167 -2.00 16.25 -14.37
N ARG A 168 -0.76 16.50 -14.82
CA ARG A 168 -0.28 16.02 -16.13
C ARG A 168 -0.21 14.49 -16.15
N CYS A 169 0.38 13.88 -15.12
CA CYS A 169 0.44 12.42 -14.99
C CYS A 169 -0.97 11.80 -14.99
N TRP A 170 -1.92 12.42 -14.30
CA TRP A 170 -3.31 11.97 -14.21
C TRP A 170 -4.01 11.98 -15.59
N GLU A 171 -4.00 13.12 -16.28
CA GLU A 171 -4.66 13.26 -17.58
C GLU A 171 -4.01 12.38 -18.67
N GLU A 172 -2.68 12.28 -18.68
CA GLU A 172 -1.95 11.42 -19.60
C GLU A 172 -2.26 9.93 -19.33
N CYS A 173 -2.36 9.53 -18.06
CA CYS A 173 -2.73 8.18 -17.67
C CYS A 173 -4.16 7.84 -18.07
N LEU A 174 -5.14 8.72 -17.81
CA LEU A 174 -6.53 8.55 -18.24
C LEU A 174 -6.64 8.35 -19.76
N THR A 175 -5.91 9.18 -20.52
CA THR A 175 -5.90 9.16 -21.98
C THR A 175 -5.25 7.87 -22.51
N LYS A 176 -4.01 7.59 -22.11
CA LYS A 176 -3.24 6.43 -22.59
C LYS A 176 -3.90 5.09 -22.21
N SER A 177 -4.48 5.01 -21.02
CA SER A 177 -5.15 3.80 -20.56
C SER A 177 -6.55 3.61 -21.14
N LYS A 178 -7.10 4.61 -21.87
CA LYS A 178 -8.47 4.65 -22.36
C LYS A 178 -9.49 4.37 -21.25
N TYR A 179 -9.28 4.97 -20.08
CA TYR A 179 -9.95 4.63 -18.83
C TYR A 179 -11.48 4.57 -18.95
N HIS A 180 -12.10 5.63 -19.47
CA HIS A 180 -13.57 5.71 -19.56
C HIS A 180 -14.16 4.68 -20.54
N SER A 181 -13.50 4.44 -21.68
CA SER A 181 -13.94 3.41 -22.63
C SER A 181 -13.87 2.01 -22.02
N ARG A 182 -12.80 1.71 -21.30
CA ARG A 182 -12.65 0.43 -20.58
C ARG A 182 -13.67 0.28 -19.46
N ARG A 183 -13.99 1.35 -18.74
CA ARG A 183 -15.01 1.35 -17.69
C ARG A 183 -16.36 0.92 -18.23
N THR A 184 -16.82 1.51 -19.34
CA THR A 184 -18.08 1.10 -20.00
C THR A 184 -18.05 -0.36 -20.43
N ASN A 185 -16.91 -0.87 -20.93
CA ASN A 185 -16.78 -2.27 -21.31
C ASN A 185 -16.83 -3.22 -20.09
N ILE A 186 -16.29 -2.79 -18.94
CA ILE A 186 -16.34 -3.54 -17.69
C ILE A 186 -17.76 -3.60 -17.14
N GLU A 187 -18.50 -2.49 -17.17
CA GLU A 187 -19.92 -2.46 -16.78
C GLU A 187 -20.75 -3.44 -17.59
N LYS A 188 -20.56 -3.46 -18.93
CA LYS A 188 -21.20 -4.44 -19.82
C LYS A 188 -20.81 -5.88 -19.48
N PHE A 189 -19.51 -6.14 -19.25
CA PHE A 189 -19.03 -7.46 -18.86
C PHE A 189 -19.68 -7.92 -17.54
N ASN A 190 -19.76 -7.04 -16.55
CA ASN A 190 -20.31 -7.34 -15.24
C ASN A 190 -21.82 -7.62 -15.29
N GLN A 191 -22.57 -6.95 -16.18
CA GLN A 191 -23.99 -7.25 -16.41
C GLN A 191 -24.22 -8.63 -17.03
N GLN A 192 -23.26 -9.12 -17.81
CA GLN A 192 -23.34 -10.41 -18.52
C GLN A 192 -22.77 -11.59 -17.72
N ASN A 193 -22.10 -11.33 -16.60
CA ASN A 193 -21.36 -12.35 -15.85
C ASN A 193 -21.68 -12.27 -14.36
N ARG A 194 -22.38 -13.28 -13.84
CA ARG A 194 -22.71 -13.40 -12.40
C ARG A 194 -21.50 -13.72 -11.53
N TRP A 195 -20.76 -14.77 -11.92
CA TRP A 195 -19.72 -15.40 -11.10
C TRP A 195 -18.30 -14.89 -11.40
N LYS A 196 -18.16 -13.98 -12.35
CA LYS A 196 -16.90 -13.34 -12.72
C LYS A 196 -17.15 -11.85 -12.89
N LYS A 197 -16.43 -11.02 -12.15
CA LYS A 197 -16.49 -9.57 -12.26
C LYS A 197 -15.14 -9.02 -12.65
N ARG A 198 -15.16 -7.88 -13.33
CA ARG A 198 -14.01 -7.03 -13.59
C ARG A 198 -14.19 -5.73 -12.82
N GLY A 199 -13.09 -5.09 -12.50
CA GLY A 199 -13.08 -3.75 -11.92
C GLY A 199 -11.91 -2.96 -12.46
N ILE A 200 -11.97 -1.65 -12.31
CA ILE A 200 -10.93 -0.72 -12.75
C ILE A 200 -10.76 0.38 -11.72
N ALA A 201 -9.52 0.79 -11.51
CA ALA A 201 -9.21 1.92 -10.65
C ALA A 201 -8.01 2.68 -11.17
N ILE A 202 -7.97 3.97 -10.83
CA ILE A 202 -6.85 4.87 -11.09
C ILE A 202 -6.57 5.64 -9.79
N THR A 203 -5.31 5.62 -9.35
CA THR A 203 -4.88 6.18 -8.07
C THR A 203 -3.70 7.12 -8.28
N PRO A 204 -3.76 8.38 -7.81
CA PRO A 204 -2.62 9.29 -7.84
C PRO A 204 -1.62 8.93 -6.72
N THR A 205 -0.39 9.41 -6.86
CA THR A 205 0.58 9.39 -5.76
C THR A 205 1.42 10.66 -5.76
N LYS A 206 1.61 11.26 -4.59
CA LYS A 206 2.63 12.29 -4.31
C LYS A 206 3.54 11.73 -3.23
N PHE A 207 4.85 11.72 -3.49
CA PHE A 207 5.80 11.08 -2.60
C PHE A 207 6.97 12.02 -2.28
N GLY A 208 7.16 12.30 -0.99
CA GLY A 208 8.20 13.19 -0.48
C GLY A 208 9.59 12.55 -0.53
N ILE A 209 10.54 13.28 -1.11
CA ILE A 209 11.93 12.87 -1.27
C ILE A 209 12.84 13.90 -0.59
N SER A 210 13.69 13.44 0.32
CA SER A 210 14.74 14.26 0.93
C SER A 210 16.16 13.71 0.69
N PHE A 211 16.27 12.46 0.17
CA PHE A 211 17.53 11.85 -0.26
C PHE A 211 17.43 11.52 -1.74
N THR A 212 18.31 12.09 -2.56
CA THR A 212 18.22 12.05 -4.02
C THR A 212 18.91 10.80 -4.58
N VAL A 213 18.16 9.99 -5.33
CA VAL A 213 18.71 9.06 -6.32
C VAL A 213 18.30 9.62 -7.68
N PRO A 214 19.20 9.83 -8.64
CA PRO A 214 18.85 10.55 -9.85
C PRO A 214 18.30 9.64 -10.98
N PHE A 215 17.16 10.01 -11.59
CA PHE A 215 16.82 9.69 -13.00
C PHE A 215 17.97 10.11 -13.93
N LEU A 216 18.93 9.21 -14.16
CA LEU A 216 20.01 9.40 -15.13
C LEU A 216 19.90 8.41 -16.28
N ASN A 217 19.16 7.32 -16.10
CA ASN A 217 19.12 6.23 -17.06
C ASN A 217 17.69 5.69 -17.16
N PRO A 218 16.97 5.98 -18.26
CA PRO A 218 15.57 5.62 -18.41
C PRO A 218 15.32 4.11 -18.30
N ALA A 219 16.29 3.26 -18.68
CA ALA A 219 16.13 1.81 -18.56
C ALA A 219 16.16 1.35 -17.09
N ILE A 220 17.06 1.92 -16.28
CA ILE A 220 17.12 1.63 -14.83
C ILE A 220 15.86 2.16 -14.16
N ASP A 221 15.43 3.36 -14.52
CA ASP A 221 14.28 4.01 -13.90
C ASP A 221 12.97 3.27 -14.20
N ILE A 222 12.78 2.81 -15.44
CA ILE A 222 11.66 1.93 -15.80
C ILE A 222 11.71 0.62 -15.00
N GLY A 223 12.88 -0.01 -14.90
CA GLY A 223 13.04 -1.22 -14.08
C GLY A 223 12.74 -0.99 -12.59
N GLN A 224 13.07 0.20 -12.06
CA GLN A 224 12.69 0.58 -10.70
C GLN A 224 11.17 0.76 -10.56
N ILE A 225 10.50 1.38 -11.53
CA ILE A 225 9.04 1.55 -11.56
C ILE A 225 8.34 0.20 -11.58
N GLU A 226 8.71 -0.67 -12.51
CA GLU A 226 8.12 -2.00 -12.67
C GLU A 226 8.35 -2.85 -11.41
N GLY A 227 9.59 -2.90 -10.91
CA GLY A 227 9.93 -3.65 -9.71
C GLY A 227 9.23 -3.13 -8.46
N ALA A 228 9.11 -1.81 -8.28
CA ALA A 228 8.37 -1.23 -7.16
C ALA A 228 6.88 -1.55 -7.26
N PHE A 229 6.30 -1.39 -8.45
CA PHE A 229 4.88 -1.65 -8.69
C PHE A 229 4.54 -3.12 -8.41
N VAL A 230 5.32 -4.07 -8.94
CA VAL A 230 5.10 -5.50 -8.69
C VAL A 230 5.28 -5.83 -7.20
N GLN A 231 6.27 -5.24 -6.52
CA GLN A 231 6.40 -5.38 -5.07
C GLN A 231 5.19 -4.82 -4.31
N GLY A 232 4.57 -3.75 -4.82
CA GLY A 232 3.31 -3.23 -4.31
C GLY A 232 2.11 -4.15 -4.57
N ILE A 233 2.07 -4.84 -5.73
CA ILE A 233 1.05 -5.87 -6.00
C ILE A 233 1.11 -6.92 -4.90
N GLY A 234 2.31 -7.46 -4.65
CA GLY A 234 2.55 -8.41 -3.57
C GLY A 234 2.00 -7.92 -2.24
N LEU A 235 2.42 -6.73 -1.80
CA LEU A 235 1.97 -6.11 -0.55
C LEU A 235 0.43 -5.99 -0.43
N PHE A 236 -0.25 -5.60 -1.52
CA PHE A 236 -1.66 -5.27 -1.45
C PHE A 236 -2.59 -6.43 -1.82
N THR A 237 -2.11 -7.52 -2.42
CA THR A 237 -3.00 -8.59 -2.91
C THR A 237 -2.59 -10.01 -2.54
N MET A 238 -1.31 -10.28 -2.23
CA MET A 238 -0.80 -11.66 -2.12
C MET A 238 -0.03 -11.95 -0.83
N GLU A 239 0.95 -11.11 -0.51
CA GLU A 239 1.94 -11.35 0.54
C GLU A 239 1.31 -11.24 1.92
N GLU A 240 1.16 -12.37 2.61
CA GLU A 240 0.54 -12.43 3.93
C GLU A 240 1.40 -13.22 4.91
N LEU A 241 1.69 -12.60 6.05
CA LEU A 241 2.31 -13.27 7.19
C LEU A 241 1.22 -13.80 8.12
N ARG A 242 1.32 -15.07 8.51
CA ARG A 242 0.38 -15.70 9.45
C ARG A 242 1.08 -16.04 10.74
N TYR A 243 0.49 -15.64 11.86
CA TYR A 243 1.01 -15.85 13.20
C TYR A 243 0.03 -16.67 14.04
N SER A 244 0.56 -17.53 14.91
CA SER A 244 -0.23 -18.18 15.96
C SER A 244 -0.72 -17.15 17.00
N PRO A 245 -1.75 -17.47 17.80
CA PRO A 245 -2.17 -16.62 18.93
C PRO A 245 -1.04 -16.30 19.93
N GLU A 246 0.00 -17.14 19.99
CA GLU A 246 1.17 -16.97 20.86
C GLU A 246 2.29 -16.14 20.20
N GLY A 247 2.11 -15.68 18.96
CA GLY A 247 3.09 -14.88 18.24
C GLY A 247 4.09 -15.68 17.41
N ASN A 248 3.88 -16.99 17.21
CA ASN A 248 4.75 -17.80 16.36
C ASN A 248 4.46 -17.55 14.88
N LEU A 249 5.48 -17.15 14.10
CA LEU A 249 5.35 -17.02 12.64
C LEU A 249 5.21 -18.40 11.99
N TYR A 250 4.19 -18.62 11.16
CA TYR A 250 4.03 -19.86 10.37
C TYR A 250 4.64 -19.76 8.97
N THR A 251 4.55 -18.59 8.34
CA THR A 251 4.96 -18.37 6.95
C THR A 251 6.46 -18.12 6.84
N ARG A 252 7.29 -19.17 7.01
CA ARG A 252 8.77 -19.10 7.06
C ARG A 252 9.44 -19.59 5.78
N GLY A 253 9.02 -19.07 4.63
CA GLY A 253 9.68 -19.39 3.35
C GLY A 253 8.72 -19.37 2.16
N PRO A 254 9.24 -19.56 0.93
CA PRO A 254 8.49 -19.41 -0.31
C PRO A 254 7.39 -20.46 -0.48
N GLY A 255 7.46 -21.58 0.26
CA GLY A 255 6.40 -22.58 0.32
C GLY A 255 5.07 -22.01 0.84
N MET A 256 5.13 -21.04 1.75
CA MET A 256 3.97 -20.48 2.45
C MET A 256 3.80 -18.97 2.26
N TYR A 257 4.89 -18.21 2.16
CA TYR A 257 4.89 -16.78 1.85
C TYR A 257 5.06 -16.56 0.35
N LYS A 258 4.00 -16.07 -0.31
CA LYS A 258 3.95 -15.97 -1.78
C LYS A 258 4.21 -14.54 -2.23
N ILE A 259 5.41 -14.31 -2.73
CA ILE A 259 5.73 -13.11 -3.52
C ILE A 259 5.14 -13.24 -4.93
N PRO A 260 4.93 -12.13 -5.66
CA PRO A 260 4.53 -12.18 -7.06
C PRO A 260 5.50 -13.00 -7.92
N ALA A 261 4.95 -13.91 -8.70
CA ALA A 261 5.64 -14.68 -9.73
C ALA A 261 5.38 -14.10 -11.12
N PHE A 262 5.96 -14.72 -12.15
CA PHE A 262 5.79 -14.31 -13.56
C PHE A 262 4.32 -14.24 -14.02
N GLY A 263 3.45 -15.09 -13.46
CA GLY A 263 2.03 -15.12 -13.82
C GLY A 263 1.18 -14.04 -13.13
N ASP A 264 1.73 -13.34 -12.13
CA ASP A 264 0.99 -12.38 -11.30
C ASP A 264 1.14 -10.94 -11.81
N ILE A 265 2.06 -10.69 -12.73
CA ILE A 265 2.23 -9.37 -13.36
C ILE A 265 1.05 -9.06 -14.31
N PRO A 266 0.68 -7.78 -14.51
CA PRO A 266 -0.34 -7.43 -15.49
C PRO A 266 0.03 -7.95 -16.88
N SER A 267 -0.92 -8.59 -17.56
CA SER A 267 -0.72 -9.12 -18.93
C SER A 267 -0.37 -8.01 -19.94
N GLU A 268 -0.94 -6.83 -19.72
CA GLU A 268 -0.58 -5.60 -20.43
C GLU A 268 -0.01 -4.62 -19.40
N PHE A 269 1.29 -4.37 -19.46
CA PHE A 269 1.98 -3.47 -18.53
C PHE A 269 2.67 -2.35 -19.30
N HIS A 270 2.10 -1.14 -19.24
CA HIS A 270 2.60 0.04 -19.93
C HIS A 270 3.16 1.05 -18.94
N VAL A 271 4.43 1.41 -19.10
CA VAL A 271 5.10 2.46 -18.33
C VAL A 271 5.43 3.63 -19.26
N SER A 272 5.23 4.85 -18.78
CA SER A 272 5.59 6.08 -19.49
C SER A 272 6.21 7.06 -18.51
N LEU A 273 7.32 7.66 -18.92
CA LEU A 273 7.95 8.76 -18.20
C LEU A 273 7.38 10.08 -18.71
N LEU A 274 6.98 10.97 -17.79
CA LEU A 274 6.45 12.28 -18.15
C LEU A 274 7.54 13.09 -18.86
N ARG A 275 7.25 13.54 -20.08
CA ARG A 275 8.17 14.33 -20.90
C ARG A 275 8.26 15.78 -20.42
N ASP A 276 9.37 16.45 -20.72
CA ASP A 276 9.54 17.89 -20.52
C ASP A 276 9.16 18.32 -19.08
N CYS A 277 9.79 17.67 -18.11
CA CYS A 277 9.55 17.88 -16.69
C CYS A 277 10.88 17.89 -15.91
N PRO A 278 11.82 18.83 -16.22
CA PRO A 278 13.10 18.91 -15.52
C PRO A 278 12.90 19.28 -14.05
N ASN A 279 13.79 18.79 -13.17
CA ASN A 279 13.80 19.14 -11.75
C ASN A 279 15.08 19.91 -11.36
N SER A 280 15.01 21.24 -11.34
CA SER A 280 16.15 22.10 -11.00
C SER A 280 16.79 21.83 -9.62
N LYS A 281 16.08 21.13 -8.73
CA LYS A 281 16.51 20.86 -7.35
C LYS A 281 17.43 19.64 -7.20
N ALA A 282 17.64 18.86 -8.26
CA ALA A 282 18.45 17.64 -8.20
C ALA A 282 19.47 17.58 -9.34
N ILE A 283 20.47 16.72 -9.14
CA ILE A 283 21.57 16.51 -10.09
C ILE A 283 21.02 16.17 -11.49
N TYR A 284 21.53 16.85 -12.53
CA TYR A 284 21.10 16.70 -13.92
C TYR A 284 19.58 16.73 -14.15
N SER A 285 18.87 17.56 -13.39
CA SER A 285 17.42 17.74 -13.50
C SER A 285 16.58 16.48 -13.20
N SER A 286 17.14 15.55 -12.43
CA SER A 286 16.57 14.23 -12.16
C SER A 286 15.62 14.19 -10.96
N LYS A 287 15.01 13.03 -10.67
CA LYS A 287 14.17 12.77 -9.47
C LYS A 287 14.44 11.36 -8.92
N ALA A 288 14.08 11.11 -7.67
CA ALA A 288 14.15 9.77 -7.10
C ALA A 288 12.95 8.91 -7.54
N VAL A 289 13.23 7.66 -7.93
CA VAL A 289 12.24 6.71 -8.47
C VAL A 289 12.15 5.43 -7.68
N GLY A 290 13.10 5.15 -6.77
CA GLY A 290 13.15 3.88 -6.05
C GLY A 290 11.85 3.57 -5.32
N GLU A 291 11.44 4.39 -4.36
CA GLU A 291 10.27 4.11 -3.53
C GLU A 291 8.89 4.56 -4.08
N PRO A 292 8.76 5.74 -4.74
CA PRO A 292 7.45 6.30 -5.11
C PRO A 292 6.49 5.35 -5.84
N PRO A 293 6.93 4.54 -6.82
CA PRO A 293 6.00 3.75 -7.64
C PRO A 293 5.40 2.55 -6.92
N LEU A 294 5.90 2.18 -5.73
CA LEU A 294 5.36 1.03 -4.97
C LEU A 294 3.88 1.23 -4.63
N PHE A 295 3.49 2.43 -4.22
CA PHE A 295 2.12 2.70 -3.83
C PHE A 295 1.14 2.67 -5.02
N LEU A 296 1.61 2.89 -6.25
CA LEU A 296 0.75 2.87 -7.44
C LEU A 296 0.03 1.52 -7.61
N ALA A 297 0.57 0.44 -7.07
CA ALA A 297 -0.07 -0.88 -7.08
C ALA A 297 -1.35 -0.94 -6.24
N ALA A 298 -1.63 0.04 -5.38
CA ALA A 298 -2.94 0.18 -4.73
C ALA A 298 -4.07 0.28 -5.76
N SER A 299 -3.79 0.73 -6.99
CA SER A 299 -4.73 0.66 -8.12
C SER A 299 -5.26 -0.76 -8.37
N VAL A 300 -4.44 -1.81 -8.22
CA VAL A 300 -4.87 -3.20 -8.36
C VAL A 300 -5.80 -3.61 -7.23
N PHE A 301 -5.48 -3.22 -5.99
CA PHE A 301 -6.35 -3.42 -4.84
C PHE A 301 -7.72 -2.76 -5.03
N TYR A 302 -7.75 -1.51 -5.47
CA TYR A 302 -9.02 -0.80 -5.69
C TYR A 302 -9.77 -1.30 -6.92
N ALA A 303 -9.10 -1.82 -7.95
CA ALA A 303 -9.74 -2.53 -9.05
C ALA A 303 -10.39 -3.84 -8.58
N ILE A 304 -9.75 -4.58 -7.66
CA ILE A 304 -10.36 -5.74 -6.99
C ILE A 304 -11.57 -5.30 -6.15
N LYS A 305 -11.44 -4.22 -5.36
CA LYS A 305 -12.55 -3.68 -4.55
C LYS A 305 -13.73 -3.27 -5.44
N ASP A 306 -13.48 -2.66 -6.60
CA ASP A 306 -14.49 -2.30 -7.62
C ASP A 306 -15.20 -3.53 -8.20
N ALA A 307 -14.46 -4.59 -8.52
CA ALA A 307 -15.05 -5.85 -8.97
C ALA A 307 -15.96 -6.49 -7.90
N ILE A 308 -15.53 -6.46 -6.64
CA ILE A 308 -16.31 -6.96 -5.50
C ILE A 308 -17.58 -6.12 -5.30
N LEU A 309 -17.51 -4.79 -5.42
CA LEU A 309 -18.70 -3.92 -5.34
C LEU A 309 -19.76 -4.35 -6.36
N SER A 310 -19.36 -4.62 -7.60
CA SER A 310 -20.27 -5.08 -8.64
C SER A 310 -20.91 -6.44 -8.30
N ALA A 311 -20.14 -7.39 -7.74
CA ALA A 311 -20.67 -8.69 -7.29
C ALA A 311 -21.67 -8.55 -6.12
N ARG A 312 -21.39 -7.62 -5.19
CA ARG A 312 -22.23 -7.33 -4.02
C ARG A 312 -23.53 -6.64 -4.41
N GLU A 313 -23.48 -5.68 -5.33
CA GLU A 313 -24.66 -4.97 -5.82
C GLU A 313 -25.68 -5.93 -6.45
N GLU A 314 -25.22 -6.85 -7.29
CA GLU A 314 -26.06 -7.91 -7.88
C GLU A 314 -26.66 -8.85 -6.83
N SER A 315 -26.01 -8.96 -5.66
CA SER A 315 -26.49 -9.74 -4.51
C SER A 315 -27.37 -8.92 -3.55
N GLY A 316 -27.75 -7.70 -3.94
CA GLY A 316 -28.59 -6.80 -3.14
C GLY A 316 -27.85 -6.09 -1.99
N LEU A 317 -26.52 -6.19 -1.93
CA LEU A 317 -25.70 -5.57 -0.89
C LEU A 317 -25.13 -4.24 -1.39
N LYS A 318 -25.66 -3.14 -0.85
CA LYS A 318 -25.25 -1.77 -1.22
C LYS A 318 -24.43 -1.11 -0.12
N GLY A 319 -23.68 -0.08 -0.50
CA GLY A 319 -22.91 0.75 0.42
C GLY A 319 -21.46 0.31 0.59
N THR A 320 -20.78 0.97 1.54
CA THR A 320 -19.37 0.74 1.86
C THR A 320 -19.18 -0.60 2.57
N PHE A 321 -18.09 -1.30 2.27
CA PHE A 321 -17.66 -2.48 3.01
C PHE A 321 -16.16 -2.42 3.29
N ARG A 322 -15.75 -3.04 4.40
CA ARG A 322 -14.34 -3.12 4.77
C ARG A 322 -13.65 -4.24 3.99
N LEU A 323 -12.56 -3.89 3.32
CA LEU A 323 -11.62 -4.82 2.71
C LEU A 323 -10.24 -4.41 3.21
N ASP A 324 -9.56 -5.29 3.93
CA ASP A 324 -8.23 -5.03 4.47
C ASP A 324 -7.16 -5.54 3.51
N SER A 325 -6.00 -4.88 3.50
CA SER A 325 -4.81 -5.35 2.79
C SER A 325 -4.13 -6.49 3.56
N PRO A 326 -3.58 -7.50 2.88
CA PRO A 326 -3.68 -7.75 1.43
C PRO A 326 -5.06 -8.29 1.02
N ALA A 327 -5.59 -7.91 -0.16
CA ALA A 327 -6.80 -8.48 -0.74
C ALA A 327 -6.58 -9.91 -1.25
N THR A 328 -6.32 -10.85 -0.34
CA THR A 328 -6.08 -12.26 -0.63
C THR A 328 -7.33 -12.93 -1.21
N PRO A 329 -7.18 -14.10 -1.88
CA PRO A 329 -8.33 -14.86 -2.35
C PRO A 329 -9.37 -15.15 -1.26
N GLU A 330 -8.95 -15.38 -0.01
CA GLU A 330 -9.84 -15.52 1.15
C GLU A 330 -10.71 -14.26 1.35
N ARG A 331 -10.07 -13.08 1.45
CA ARG A 331 -10.78 -11.81 1.66
C ARG A 331 -11.69 -11.47 0.47
N ILE A 332 -11.24 -11.72 -0.76
CA ILE A 332 -12.06 -11.52 -1.97
C ILE A 332 -13.29 -12.42 -1.95
N ARG A 333 -13.12 -13.73 -1.74
CA ARG A 333 -14.21 -14.71 -1.73
C ARG A 333 -15.25 -14.39 -0.66
N ASN A 334 -14.80 -14.06 0.55
CA ASN A 334 -15.67 -13.75 1.68
C ASN A 334 -16.42 -12.42 1.50
N ALA A 335 -15.86 -11.46 0.77
CA ALA A 335 -16.53 -10.20 0.48
C ALA A 335 -17.64 -10.33 -0.59
N CYS A 336 -17.52 -11.29 -1.51
CA CYS A 336 -18.54 -11.67 -2.49
C CYS A 336 -19.63 -12.56 -1.87
N VAL A 337 -20.40 -11.98 -0.95
CA VAL A 337 -21.47 -12.68 -0.21
C VAL A 337 -22.57 -13.15 -1.16
N ASP A 338 -22.87 -14.44 -1.10
CA ASP A 338 -23.85 -15.16 -1.91
C ASP A 338 -24.58 -16.24 -1.07
N SER A 339 -25.37 -17.10 -1.73
CA SER A 339 -26.06 -18.21 -1.08
C SER A 339 -25.11 -19.17 -0.37
N PHE A 340 -23.91 -19.42 -0.90
CA PHE A 340 -22.95 -20.36 -0.31
C PHE A 340 -22.32 -19.79 0.96
N THR A 341 -21.92 -18.52 0.95
CA THR A 341 -21.35 -17.88 2.15
C THR A 341 -22.33 -17.87 3.33
N LYS A 342 -23.65 -17.78 3.06
CA LYS A 342 -24.69 -17.83 4.09
C LYS A 342 -24.84 -19.22 4.73
N LEU A 343 -24.42 -20.29 4.05
CA LEU A 343 -24.41 -21.65 4.59
C LEU A 343 -23.21 -21.89 5.52
N CYS A 344 -22.22 -21.00 5.51
CA CYS A 344 -21.00 -21.09 6.32
C CYS A 344 -20.92 -19.91 7.28
N PRO A 345 -21.77 -19.83 8.33
CA PRO A 345 -21.71 -18.74 9.29
C PRO A 345 -20.37 -18.73 10.04
N PRO A 346 -19.88 -17.56 10.47
CA PRO A 346 -18.67 -17.47 11.28
C PRO A 346 -18.88 -18.22 12.60
N ALA A 347 -17.81 -18.88 13.09
CA ALA A 347 -17.83 -19.49 14.41
C ALA A 347 -18.03 -18.43 15.50
N GLU A 348 -18.77 -18.79 16.56
CA GLU A 348 -19.04 -17.90 17.67
C GLU A 348 -17.72 -17.46 18.35
N PRO A 349 -17.47 -16.15 18.53
CA PRO A 349 -16.26 -15.67 19.18
C PRO A 349 -16.08 -16.28 20.58
N GLY A 350 -14.85 -16.70 20.90
CA GLY A 350 -14.51 -17.28 22.20
C GLY A 350 -14.80 -18.77 22.36
N THR A 351 -15.47 -19.42 21.39
CA THR A 351 -15.73 -20.87 21.44
C THR A 351 -14.59 -21.74 20.90
N PHE A 352 -13.59 -21.12 20.28
CA PHE A 352 -12.45 -21.80 19.68
C PHE A 352 -11.17 -20.98 19.82
N LYS A 353 -10.04 -21.66 19.73
CA LYS A 353 -8.73 -21.02 19.56
C LYS A 353 -8.41 -20.95 18.07
N PRO A 354 -8.30 -19.75 17.46
CA PRO A 354 -8.00 -19.65 16.04
C PRO A 354 -6.59 -20.19 15.75
N TRP A 355 -6.43 -20.85 14.60
CA TRP A 355 -5.11 -21.30 14.16
C TRP A 355 -4.16 -20.12 13.91
N SER A 356 -4.66 -19.05 13.26
CA SER A 356 -3.90 -17.82 12.99
C SER A 356 -4.65 -16.57 13.45
N VAL A 357 -3.91 -15.54 13.84
CA VAL A 357 -4.43 -14.20 14.19
C VAL A 357 -3.80 -13.12 13.30
N ILE A 358 -4.49 -11.99 13.19
CA ILE A 358 -3.96 -10.76 12.57
C ILE A 358 -3.19 -10.01 13.64
N VAL A 359 -1.93 -9.66 13.36
CA VAL A 359 -1.01 -9.01 14.31
C VAL A 359 -0.55 -7.64 13.87
#